data_AF-A0A1C1CBQ8-F1
#
_entry.id   AF-A0A1C1CBQ8-F1
#
_cell.length_a   1.000
_cell.length_b   1.000
_cell.length_c   1.000
_cell.angle_alpha   90.00
_cell.angle_beta   90.00
_cell.angle_gamma   90.00
#
_symmetry.space_group_name_H-M   'P 1'
#
loop_
_entity.id
_entity.type
_entity.pdbx_description
1 polymer ?
#
loop_
_entity_poly.entity_id
_entity_poly.type
_entity_poly.pdbx_seq_one_letter_code
_entity_poly.pdbx_strand_id
1 'polypeptide(L)'
;MDEDDLNPPNKCPVCGSDPRTHPGLRFKINTKCYHRICECCVDRNFSSGKAECPVAGCHVSLWKREWRTQTFEDLKIEREVEIRKRVNKTLDRQEDEFETKRDYDDFLELREELIMNLVLRTDVAATNRKLKEYAIANGLKVDSNDAPTESDKKATKKKDVDPTVADPSGLIKGLKKKVIREAEAPYDPFMGMPRKMDYYDVKDSYIARAKGKPAEAMLAAGYDFGQYMDECLLRAFAGLGVFIEDEMAAKNNTAVPVPGTGATTAVDDVF
;
A
#
# COMPACT_ATOMS: atom_id res chain seq x y z
N MET A 1 -28.46 -27.90 -36.24
CA MET A 1 -29.82 -27.35 -36.06
C MET A 1 -29.72 -26.42 -34.89
N ASP A 2 -29.35 -25.18 -35.16
CA ASP A 2 -29.13 -24.18 -34.14
C ASP A 2 -30.49 -23.80 -33.54
N GLU A 3 -30.82 -24.31 -32.36
CA GLU A 3 -32.05 -23.96 -31.64
C GLU A 3 -32.09 -22.49 -31.16
N ASP A 4 -31.07 -21.69 -31.50
CA ASP A 4 -30.95 -20.27 -31.14
C ASP A 4 -31.84 -19.33 -31.97
N ASP A 5 -32.55 -19.80 -33.00
CA ASP A 5 -33.42 -18.98 -33.87
C ASP A 5 -34.86 -18.75 -33.33
N LEU A 6 -35.24 -19.32 -32.19
CA LEU A 6 -36.63 -19.23 -31.67
C LEU A 6 -37.02 -17.86 -31.09
N ASN A 7 -36.05 -16.97 -30.81
CA ASN A 7 -36.30 -15.59 -30.42
C ASN A 7 -35.54 -14.63 -31.35
N PRO A 8 -36.20 -13.97 -32.32
CA PRO A 8 -35.56 -12.91 -33.10
C PRO A 8 -34.85 -11.93 -32.16
N PRO A 9 -33.59 -11.58 -32.46
CA PRO A 9 -32.68 -10.93 -31.52
C PRO A 9 -33.20 -9.59 -30.97
N ASN A 10 -34.16 -8.99 -31.67
CA ASN A 10 -34.68 -7.65 -31.43
C ASN A 10 -36.09 -7.60 -30.78
N LYS A 11 -36.67 -8.72 -30.32
CA LYS A 11 -37.94 -8.68 -29.57
C LYS A 11 -37.74 -8.90 -28.08
N CYS A 12 -38.51 -8.19 -27.26
CA CYS A 12 -38.53 -8.44 -25.81
C CYS A 12 -39.21 -9.80 -25.52
N PRO A 13 -38.60 -10.70 -24.72
CA PRO A 13 -39.18 -12.01 -24.43
C PRO A 13 -40.45 -11.96 -23.57
N VAL A 14 -40.70 -10.83 -22.88
CA VAL A 14 -41.85 -10.69 -21.95
C VAL A 14 -43.06 -10.06 -22.62
N CYS A 15 -42.88 -8.96 -23.36
CA CYS A 15 -43.98 -8.23 -24.00
C CYS A 15 -44.05 -8.42 -25.52
N GLY A 16 -43.07 -9.08 -26.13
CA GLY A 16 -43.01 -9.25 -27.58
C GLY A 16 -42.73 -7.96 -28.37
N SER A 17 -42.55 -6.82 -27.69
CA SER A 17 -42.27 -5.55 -28.36
C SER A 17 -40.89 -5.52 -28.99
N ASP A 18 -40.82 -4.93 -30.17
CA ASP A 18 -39.63 -4.81 -31.00
C ASP A 18 -39.41 -3.33 -31.40
N PRO A 19 -38.17 -2.93 -31.74
CA PRO A 19 -37.86 -1.55 -32.16
C PRO A 19 -38.65 -1.08 -33.39
N ARG A 20 -39.17 -1.99 -34.22
CA ARG A 20 -39.98 -1.62 -35.40
C ARG A 20 -41.41 -1.23 -35.00
N THR A 21 -41.98 -1.84 -33.96
CA THR A 21 -43.29 -1.43 -33.42
C THR A 21 -43.17 -0.22 -32.49
N HIS A 22 -42.06 -0.08 -31.77
CA HIS A 22 -41.80 1.05 -30.88
C HIS A 22 -40.36 1.61 -31.07
N PRO A 23 -40.15 2.66 -31.88
CA PRO A 23 -38.81 3.16 -32.23
C PRO A 23 -38.02 3.75 -31.06
N GLY A 24 -38.68 4.12 -29.96
CA GLY A 24 -38.04 4.59 -28.73
C GLY A 24 -37.69 3.49 -27.72
N LEU A 25 -37.90 2.21 -28.06
CA LEU A 25 -37.70 1.10 -27.14
C LEU A 25 -36.21 0.83 -26.91
N ARG A 26 -35.78 0.91 -25.64
CA ARG A 26 -34.41 0.59 -25.22
C ARG A 26 -34.38 -0.76 -24.50
N PHE A 27 -33.39 -1.58 -24.84
CA PHE A 27 -33.13 -2.83 -24.13
C PHE A 27 -32.15 -2.60 -22.98
N LYS A 28 -32.49 -3.23 -21.84
CA LYS A 28 -31.64 -3.33 -20.68
C LYS A 28 -31.28 -4.79 -20.44
N ILE A 29 -30.08 -4.98 -19.91
CA ILE A 29 -29.49 -6.28 -19.60
C ILE A 29 -28.91 -6.25 -18.19
N ASN A 30 -28.94 -7.40 -17.53
CA ASN A 30 -28.32 -7.60 -16.23
C ASN A 30 -27.12 -8.55 -16.36
N THR A 31 -26.05 -8.25 -15.62
CA THR A 31 -24.77 -8.98 -15.57
C THR A 31 -24.91 -10.41 -15.03
N LYS A 32 -25.94 -10.71 -14.24
CA LYS A 32 -26.09 -12.03 -13.60
C LYS A 32 -26.76 -13.06 -14.51
N CYS A 33 -27.86 -12.67 -15.16
CA CYS A 33 -28.64 -13.58 -15.99
C CYS A 33 -28.36 -13.44 -17.49
N TYR A 34 -27.78 -12.31 -17.93
CA TYR A 34 -27.57 -11.97 -19.34
C TYR A 34 -28.84 -12.08 -20.18
N HIS A 35 -30.00 -11.69 -19.65
CA HIS A 35 -31.24 -11.61 -20.43
C HIS A 35 -31.54 -10.18 -20.85
N ARG A 36 -31.95 -10.00 -22.11
CA ARG A 36 -32.39 -8.72 -22.66
C ARG A 36 -33.88 -8.52 -22.41
N ILE A 37 -34.25 -7.40 -21.79
CA ILE A 37 -35.64 -7.01 -21.54
C ILE A 37 -35.78 -5.51 -21.87
N CYS A 38 -36.93 -5.08 -22.39
CA CYS A 38 -37.14 -3.66 -22.66
C CYS A 38 -37.28 -2.85 -21.36
N GLU A 39 -36.91 -1.57 -21.43
CA GLU A 39 -36.99 -0.63 -20.32
C GLU A 39 -38.39 -0.61 -19.66
N CYS A 40 -39.46 -0.62 -20.45
CA CYS A 40 -40.83 -0.67 -19.95
C CYS A 40 -41.13 -1.93 -19.12
N CYS A 41 -40.61 -3.10 -19.52
CA CYS A 41 -40.78 -4.34 -18.77
C CYS A 41 -39.91 -4.35 -17.50
N VAL A 42 -38.71 -3.76 -17.55
CA VAL A 42 -37.89 -3.58 -16.35
C VAL A 42 -38.60 -2.69 -15.33
N ASP A 43 -39.16 -1.57 -15.76
CA ASP A 43 -39.88 -0.67 -14.85
C ASP A 43 -41.15 -1.31 -14.25
N ARG A 44 -41.89 -2.09 -15.05
CA ARG A 44 -43.09 -2.79 -14.61
C ARG A 44 -42.78 -3.93 -13.63
N ASN A 45 -41.83 -4.81 -13.97
CA ASN A 45 -41.55 -6.01 -13.17
C ASN A 45 -40.72 -5.71 -11.92
N PHE A 46 -39.87 -4.67 -11.96
CA PHE A 46 -39.00 -4.28 -10.86
C PHE A 46 -39.51 -3.02 -10.12
N SER A 47 -40.80 -2.70 -10.22
CA SER A 47 -41.40 -1.54 -9.51
C SER A 47 -41.27 -1.68 -7.99
N SER A 48 -41.32 -2.89 -7.44
CA SER A 48 -41.07 -3.19 -6.02
C SER A 48 -39.58 -3.17 -5.64
N GLY A 49 -38.69 -2.82 -6.58
CA GLY A 49 -37.24 -2.75 -6.41
C GLY A 49 -36.53 -4.09 -6.64
N LYS A 50 -36.92 -5.14 -5.90
CA LYS A 50 -36.39 -6.50 -6.05
C LYS A 50 -37.46 -7.40 -6.70
N ALA A 51 -37.07 -8.14 -7.73
CA ALA A 51 -37.94 -9.14 -8.36
C ALA A 51 -37.07 -10.23 -9.01
N GLU A 52 -37.66 -11.36 -9.34
CA GLU A 52 -37.02 -12.37 -10.17
C GLU A 52 -37.04 -11.97 -11.65
N CYS A 53 -36.10 -12.51 -12.42
CA CYS A 53 -36.09 -12.32 -13.87
C CYS A 53 -37.37 -12.92 -14.49
N PRO A 54 -38.18 -12.16 -15.24
CA PRO A 54 -39.44 -12.66 -15.80
C PRO A 54 -39.28 -13.55 -17.05
N VAL A 55 -38.05 -13.88 -17.44
CA VAL A 55 -37.77 -14.72 -18.61
C VAL A 55 -37.95 -16.18 -18.23
N ALA A 56 -38.69 -16.93 -19.05
CA ALA A 56 -38.93 -18.36 -18.84
C ALA A 56 -37.61 -19.13 -18.62
N GLY A 57 -37.54 -19.88 -17.51
CA GLY A 57 -36.35 -20.64 -17.11
C GLY A 57 -35.34 -19.87 -16.25
N CYS A 58 -35.49 -18.55 -16.07
CA CYS A 58 -34.64 -17.76 -15.19
C CYS A 58 -35.41 -17.34 -13.94
N HIS A 59 -34.93 -17.73 -12.76
CA HIS A 59 -35.52 -17.35 -11.47
C HIS A 59 -34.50 -16.61 -10.58
N VAL A 60 -33.54 -15.93 -11.21
CA VAL A 60 -32.51 -15.15 -10.49
C VAL A 60 -33.16 -13.88 -9.95
N SER A 61 -32.98 -13.62 -8.66
CA SER A 61 -33.44 -12.39 -8.00
C SER A 61 -32.49 -11.23 -8.30
N LEU A 62 -33.03 -10.17 -8.89
CA LEU A 62 -32.28 -9.02 -9.39
C LEU A 62 -32.86 -7.72 -8.84
N TRP A 63 -31.98 -6.73 -8.65
CA TRP A 63 -32.39 -5.39 -8.25
C TRP A 63 -32.58 -4.49 -9.48
N LYS A 64 -33.53 -3.56 -9.42
CA LYS A 64 -33.78 -2.56 -10.49
C LYS A 64 -32.51 -1.81 -10.92
N ARG A 65 -31.64 -1.45 -9.96
CA ARG A 65 -30.37 -0.74 -10.20
C ARG A 65 -29.27 -1.57 -10.89
N GLU A 66 -29.41 -2.90 -10.91
CA GLU A 66 -28.41 -3.79 -11.54
C GLU A 66 -28.65 -3.93 -13.06
N TRP A 67 -29.80 -3.46 -13.56
CA TRP A 67 -30.09 -3.41 -14.98
C TRP A 67 -29.38 -2.24 -15.64
N ARG A 68 -28.54 -2.52 -16.63
CA ARG A 68 -27.84 -1.51 -17.44
C ARG A 68 -28.39 -1.46 -18.87
N THR A 69 -28.14 -0.38 -19.57
CA THR A 69 -28.39 -0.30 -21.02
C THR A 69 -27.45 -1.24 -21.77
N GLN A 70 -27.98 -1.93 -22.77
CA GLN A 70 -27.18 -2.78 -23.65
C GLN A 70 -26.18 -1.94 -24.45
N THR A 71 -24.93 -2.40 -24.51
CA THR A 71 -23.80 -1.75 -25.17
C THR A 71 -23.38 -2.46 -26.45
N PHE A 72 -23.48 -3.79 -26.49
CA PHE A 72 -23.17 -4.61 -27.66
C PHE A 72 -24.42 -5.36 -28.12
N GLU A 73 -24.53 -5.63 -29.41
CA GLU A 73 -25.65 -6.39 -29.99
C GLU A 73 -25.67 -7.84 -29.46
N ASP A 74 -24.49 -8.45 -29.34
CA ASP A 74 -24.30 -9.82 -28.88
C ASP A 74 -24.16 -9.95 -27.37
N LEU A 75 -25.00 -10.81 -26.80
CA LEU A 75 -24.97 -11.15 -25.37
C LEU A 75 -23.73 -11.94 -24.97
N LYS A 76 -23.16 -12.70 -25.91
CA LYS A 76 -21.93 -13.46 -25.70
C LYS A 76 -20.75 -12.52 -25.44
N ILE A 77 -20.65 -11.46 -26.25
CA ILE A 77 -19.61 -10.42 -26.11
C ILE A 77 -19.81 -9.64 -24.81
N GLU A 78 -21.04 -9.27 -24.46
CA GLU A 78 -21.30 -8.57 -23.20
C GLU A 78 -20.83 -9.38 -21.98
N ARG A 79 -21.13 -10.68 -21.96
CA ARG A 79 -20.68 -11.61 -20.91
C ARG A 79 -19.17 -11.68 -20.84
N GLU A 80 -18.51 -11.83 -21.98
CA GLU A 80 -17.06 -11.90 -22.05
C GLU A 80 -16.40 -10.62 -21.53
N VAL A 81 -16.88 -9.45 -21.96
CA VAL A 81 -16.34 -8.16 -21.53
C VAL A 81 -16.49 -7.96 -20.03
N GLU A 82 -17.61 -8.38 -19.45
CA GLU A 82 -17.79 -8.35 -18.00
C GLU A 82 -16.85 -9.28 -17.24
N ILE A 83 -16.69 -10.52 -17.73
CA ILE A 83 -15.76 -11.49 -17.15
C ILE A 83 -14.34 -10.93 -17.18
N ARG A 84 -13.89 -10.39 -18.33
CA ARG A 84 -12.59 -9.72 -18.46
C ARG A 84 -12.44 -8.58 -17.47
N LYS A 85 -13.44 -7.70 -17.35
CA LYS A 85 -13.42 -6.59 -16.38
C LYS A 85 -13.34 -7.08 -14.93
N ARG A 86 -14.09 -8.13 -14.59
CA ARG A 86 -14.09 -8.74 -13.25
C ARG A 86 -12.71 -9.30 -12.93
N VAL A 87 -12.16 -10.14 -13.81
CA VAL A 87 -10.87 -10.80 -13.61
C VAL A 87 -9.74 -9.78 -13.59
N ASN A 88 -9.71 -8.80 -14.50
CA ASN A 88 -8.69 -7.74 -14.50
C ASN A 88 -8.72 -6.89 -13.24
N LYS A 89 -9.90 -6.61 -12.68
CA LYS A 89 -10.02 -5.88 -11.41
C LYS A 89 -9.46 -6.69 -10.23
N THR A 90 -9.60 -8.01 -10.27
CA THR A 90 -9.01 -8.88 -9.25
C THR A 90 -7.50 -9.03 -9.45
N LEU A 91 -7.05 -9.22 -10.69
CA LEU A 91 -5.66 -9.42 -11.10
C LEU A 91 -5.04 -8.13 -11.66
N ASP A 92 -5.15 -7.04 -10.89
CA ASP A 92 -4.55 -5.74 -11.24
C ASP A 92 -3.10 -5.71 -10.73
N ARG A 93 -2.16 -6.10 -11.62
CA ARG A 93 -0.71 -6.11 -11.38
C ARG A 93 -0.01 -5.46 -12.57
N GLN A 94 0.99 -4.63 -12.28
CA GLN A 94 1.79 -3.92 -13.28
C GLN A 94 3.11 -4.65 -13.58
N GLU A 95 3.72 -4.38 -14.74
CA GLU A 95 5.01 -4.97 -15.15
C GLU A 95 6.16 -4.61 -14.19
N ASP A 96 6.14 -3.42 -13.59
CA ASP A 96 7.19 -2.95 -12.68
C ASP A 96 7.18 -3.69 -11.33
N GLU A 97 6.09 -4.36 -10.98
CA GLU A 97 5.99 -5.22 -9.79
C GLU A 97 6.73 -6.54 -9.96
N PHE A 98 7.13 -6.92 -11.18
CA PHE A 98 7.81 -8.20 -11.46
C PHE A 98 9.33 -8.05 -11.56
N GLU A 99 10.06 -9.09 -11.15
CA GLU A 99 11.53 -9.18 -11.21
C GLU A 99 12.03 -9.29 -12.65
N THR A 100 11.39 -10.11 -13.46
CA THR A 100 11.73 -10.31 -14.87
C THR A 100 10.52 -10.11 -15.77
N LYS A 101 10.78 -9.67 -17.00
CA LYS A 101 9.73 -9.53 -18.02
C LYS A 101 9.04 -10.87 -18.32
N ARG A 102 9.77 -11.98 -18.25
CA ARG A 102 9.22 -13.32 -18.49
C ARG A 102 8.16 -13.69 -17.44
N ASP A 103 8.38 -13.35 -16.18
CA ASP A 103 7.39 -13.62 -15.12
C ASP A 103 6.10 -12.82 -15.34
N TYR A 104 6.23 -11.59 -15.86
CA TYR A 104 5.09 -10.78 -16.27
C TYR A 104 4.35 -11.40 -17.46
N ASP A 105 5.07 -11.84 -18.50
CA ASP A 105 4.48 -12.51 -19.67
C ASP A 105 3.74 -13.80 -19.26
N ASP A 106 4.35 -14.64 -18.40
CA ASP A 106 3.71 -15.84 -17.84
C ASP A 106 2.45 -15.49 -17.02
N PHE A 107 2.45 -14.36 -16.29
CA PHE A 107 1.28 -13.86 -15.57
C PHE A 107 0.17 -13.39 -16.53
N LEU A 108 0.52 -12.71 -17.62
CA LEU A 108 -0.45 -12.32 -18.65
C LEU A 108 -1.11 -13.55 -19.26
N GLU A 109 -0.34 -14.59 -19.59
CA GLU A 109 -0.88 -15.86 -20.08
C GLU A 109 -1.83 -16.51 -19.06
N LEU A 110 -1.44 -16.59 -17.79
CA LEU A 110 -2.30 -17.13 -16.72
C LEU A 110 -3.61 -16.36 -16.59
N ARG A 111 -3.56 -15.01 -16.65
CA ARG A 111 -4.75 -14.17 -16.59
C ARG A 111 -5.71 -14.47 -17.74
N GLU A 112 -5.18 -14.57 -18.96
CA GLU A 112 -6.00 -14.92 -20.12
C GLU A 112 -6.55 -16.35 -20.04
N GLU A 113 -5.78 -17.31 -19.52
CA GLU A 113 -6.24 -18.68 -19.28
C GLU A 113 -7.46 -18.70 -18.34
N LEU A 114 -7.40 -17.94 -17.23
CA LEU A 114 -8.53 -17.82 -16.30
C LEU A 114 -9.76 -17.16 -16.93
N ILE A 115 -9.57 -16.13 -17.74
CA ILE A 115 -10.65 -15.47 -18.49
C ILE A 115 -11.29 -16.46 -19.46
N MET A 116 -10.48 -17.14 -20.28
CA MET A 116 -10.95 -18.07 -21.29
C MET A 116 -11.67 -19.26 -20.67
N ASN A 117 -11.20 -19.75 -19.53
CA ASN A 117 -11.87 -20.80 -18.77
C ASN A 117 -13.29 -20.38 -18.32
N LEU A 118 -13.45 -19.14 -17.84
CA LEU A 118 -14.77 -18.61 -17.46
C LEU A 118 -15.68 -18.36 -18.67
N VAL A 119 -15.13 -17.92 -19.80
CA VAL A 119 -15.89 -17.64 -21.03
C VAL A 119 -16.38 -18.94 -21.68
N LEU A 120 -15.48 -19.91 -21.86
CA LEU A 120 -15.77 -21.22 -22.47
C LEU A 120 -16.48 -22.18 -21.50
N ARG A 121 -16.61 -21.79 -20.23
CA ARG A 121 -17.15 -22.61 -19.14
C ARG A 121 -16.37 -23.90 -18.89
N THR A 122 -15.06 -23.87 -19.13
CA THR A 122 -14.13 -24.95 -18.77
C THR A 122 -13.64 -24.73 -17.34
N ASP A 123 -13.83 -25.71 -16.47
CA ASP A 123 -13.38 -25.69 -15.07
C ASP A 123 -13.72 -24.39 -14.28
N VAL A 124 -14.98 -23.94 -14.40
CA VAL A 124 -15.48 -22.72 -13.74
C VAL A 124 -15.33 -22.78 -12.22
N ALA A 125 -15.46 -23.96 -11.63
CA ALA A 125 -15.35 -24.14 -10.18
C ALA A 125 -13.90 -23.95 -9.69
N ALA A 126 -12.91 -24.57 -10.33
CA ALA A 126 -11.53 -24.42 -9.89
C ALA A 126 -10.99 -23.01 -10.19
N THR A 127 -11.38 -22.40 -11.32
CA THR A 127 -10.98 -21.02 -11.65
C THR A 127 -11.55 -20.00 -10.67
N ASN A 128 -12.84 -20.09 -10.33
CA ASN A 128 -13.42 -19.24 -9.28
C ASN A 128 -12.76 -19.47 -7.92
N ARG A 129 -12.39 -20.71 -7.60
CA ARG A 129 -11.65 -21.02 -6.38
C ARG A 129 -10.27 -20.35 -6.37
N LYS A 130 -9.49 -20.45 -7.45
CA LYS A 130 -8.19 -19.78 -7.60
C LYS A 130 -8.32 -18.26 -7.44
N LEU A 131 -9.33 -17.65 -8.07
CA LEU A 131 -9.60 -16.21 -7.95
C LEU A 131 -9.98 -15.80 -6.52
N LYS A 132 -10.77 -16.62 -5.82
CA LYS A 132 -11.17 -16.38 -4.44
C LYS A 132 -9.99 -16.52 -3.47
N GLU A 133 -9.19 -17.57 -3.62
CA GLU A 133 -7.96 -17.78 -2.83
C GLU A 133 -6.99 -16.62 -3.04
N TYR A 134 -6.79 -16.17 -4.27
CA TYR A 134 -5.98 -14.99 -4.59
C TYR A 134 -6.55 -13.70 -3.98
N ALA A 135 -7.85 -13.46 -4.08
CA ALA A 135 -8.48 -12.27 -3.54
C ALA A 135 -8.37 -12.19 -2.01
N ILE A 136 -8.58 -13.32 -1.31
CA ILE A 136 -8.42 -13.41 0.15
C ILE A 136 -6.96 -13.17 0.55
N ALA A 137 -6.03 -13.80 -0.16
CA ALA A 137 -4.59 -13.66 0.06
C ALA A 137 -4.12 -12.20 -0.07
N ASN A 138 -4.62 -11.47 -1.08
CA ASN A 138 -4.26 -10.09 -1.33
C ASN A 138 -5.11 -9.05 -0.56
N GLY A 139 -6.02 -9.48 0.31
CA GLY A 139 -6.89 -8.59 1.08
C GLY A 139 -7.91 -7.82 0.23
N LEU A 140 -8.20 -8.28 -0.99
CA LEU A 140 -9.23 -7.70 -1.84
C LEU A 140 -10.62 -8.06 -1.28
N LYS A 141 -11.55 -7.11 -1.34
CA LYS A 141 -12.95 -7.34 -0.92
C LYS A 141 -13.59 -8.34 -1.87
N VAL A 142 -13.85 -9.56 -1.38
CA VAL A 142 -14.68 -10.55 -2.07
C VAL A 142 -16.14 -10.20 -1.77
N ASP A 143 -16.97 -10.04 -2.79
CA ASP A 143 -18.39 -9.82 -2.60
C ASP A 143 -19.03 -11.05 -1.92
N SER A 144 -19.74 -10.84 -0.81
CA SER A 144 -20.37 -11.93 -0.01
C SER A 144 -21.43 -12.75 -0.77
N ASN A 145 -21.79 -12.36 -1.99
CA ASN A 145 -22.76 -13.07 -2.83
C ASN A 145 -22.20 -14.36 -3.43
N ASP A 146 -20.88 -14.53 -3.49
CA ASP A 146 -20.27 -15.82 -3.80
C ASP A 146 -20.31 -16.68 -2.52
N ALA A 147 -21.50 -17.22 -2.22
CA ALA A 147 -21.73 -18.05 -1.05
C ALA A 147 -20.65 -19.15 -0.97
N PRO A 148 -19.94 -19.29 0.17
CA PRO A 148 -18.93 -20.34 0.32
C PRO A 148 -19.61 -21.70 0.23
N THR A 149 -19.32 -22.44 -0.83
CA THR A 149 -19.62 -23.88 -0.88
C THR A 149 -18.83 -24.56 0.24
N GLU A 150 -19.42 -25.55 0.90
CA GLU A 150 -18.86 -26.18 2.11
C GLU A 150 -17.42 -26.72 1.94
N SER A 151 -16.99 -26.96 0.70
CA SER A 151 -15.62 -27.28 0.30
C SER A 151 -14.59 -26.21 0.68
N ASP A 152 -14.97 -24.94 0.85
CA ASP A 152 -14.07 -23.81 1.13
C ASP A 152 -13.63 -23.75 2.60
N LYS A 153 -14.37 -24.35 3.54
CA LYS A 153 -14.06 -24.26 4.98
C LYS A 153 -12.82 -25.04 5.39
N LYS A 154 -12.35 -25.99 4.57
CA LYS A 154 -11.28 -26.93 4.97
C LYS A 154 -9.87 -26.53 4.49
N ALA A 155 -9.72 -25.51 3.64
CA ALA A 155 -8.42 -25.13 3.06
C ALA A 155 -7.80 -23.84 3.62
N THR A 156 -8.56 -22.97 4.31
CA THR A 156 -8.04 -21.77 4.98
C THR A 156 -7.45 -22.10 6.35
N LYS A 157 -6.49 -23.04 6.41
CA LYS A 157 -5.46 -22.94 7.44
C LYS A 157 -4.64 -21.71 7.07
N LYS A 158 -4.73 -20.67 7.89
CA LYS A 158 -3.80 -19.53 7.89
C LYS A 158 -2.39 -20.15 7.83
N LYS A 159 -1.82 -20.22 6.64
CA LYS A 159 -0.38 -20.38 6.53
C LYS A 159 0.13 -19.06 7.09
N ASP A 160 1.03 -19.14 8.05
CA ASP A 160 1.82 -18.03 8.53
C ASP A 160 2.65 -17.55 7.34
N VAL A 161 2.03 -16.77 6.45
CA VAL A 161 2.72 -16.24 5.28
C VAL A 161 3.46 -15.01 5.76
N ASP A 162 4.78 -15.05 5.63
CA ASP A 162 5.65 -13.90 5.83
C ASP A 162 5.01 -12.65 5.19
N PRO A 163 4.81 -11.56 5.94
CA PRO A 163 4.21 -10.33 5.41
C PRO A 163 5.05 -9.69 4.30
N THR A 164 6.23 -10.25 4.01
CA THR A 164 7.15 -9.79 2.99
C THR A 164 7.07 -10.55 1.66
N VAL A 165 6.31 -11.66 1.59
CA VAL A 165 6.07 -12.35 0.32
C VAL A 165 4.97 -11.59 -0.44
N ALA A 166 5.30 -11.16 -1.66
CA ALA A 166 4.45 -10.27 -2.45
C ALA A 166 3.10 -10.88 -2.86
N ASP A 167 3.04 -12.21 -3.02
CA ASP A 167 1.79 -12.94 -3.26
C ASP A 167 1.65 -14.14 -2.31
N PRO A 168 0.87 -14.03 -1.21
CA PRO A 168 0.69 -15.12 -0.26
C PRO A 168 -0.11 -16.30 -0.83
N SER A 169 -0.76 -16.11 -1.98
CA SER A 169 -1.49 -17.15 -2.71
C SER A 169 -0.58 -18.14 -3.43
N GLY A 170 0.66 -17.74 -3.77
CA GLY A 170 1.56 -18.50 -4.64
C GLY A 170 1.07 -18.66 -6.09
N LEU A 171 0.01 -17.94 -6.49
CA LEU A 171 -0.54 -18.02 -7.85
C LEU A 171 0.34 -17.30 -8.88
N ILE A 172 0.96 -16.19 -8.47
CA ILE A 172 1.80 -15.37 -9.33
C ILE A 172 3.26 -15.56 -8.95
N LYS A 173 4.11 -15.79 -9.96
CA LYS A 173 5.56 -15.97 -9.80
C LYS A 173 6.28 -14.64 -10.05
N GLY A 174 7.45 -14.47 -9.43
CA GLY A 174 8.37 -13.37 -9.76
C GLY A 174 7.94 -11.98 -9.32
N LEU A 175 6.99 -11.83 -8.38
CA LEU A 175 6.70 -10.51 -7.82
C LEU A 175 7.81 -10.05 -6.87
N LYS A 176 8.24 -8.81 -7.07
CA LYS A 176 9.17 -8.11 -6.20
C LYS A 176 8.60 -7.98 -4.79
N LYS A 177 9.44 -8.28 -3.80
CA LYS A 177 9.14 -8.05 -2.38
C LYS A 177 8.78 -6.58 -2.15
N LYS A 178 7.56 -6.34 -1.66
CA LYS A 178 7.06 -4.99 -1.35
C LYS A 178 7.95 -4.35 -0.28
N VAL A 179 8.85 -3.48 -0.72
CA VAL A 179 9.61 -2.60 0.17
C VAL A 179 8.61 -1.61 0.73
N ILE A 180 8.19 -1.81 1.98
CA ILE A 180 7.50 -0.75 2.72
C ILE A 180 8.50 0.38 2.78
N ARG A 181 8.29 1.44 1.99
CA ARG A 181 9.08 2.67 2.12
C ARG A 181 8.99 3.08 3.58
N GLU A 182 10.13 3.06 4.26
CA GLU A 182 10.25 3.50 5.64
C GLU A 182 9.53 4.84 5.75
N ALA A 183 8.55 4.93 6.65
CA ALA A 183 7.84 6.18 6.86
C ALA A 183 8.90 7.24 7.17
N GLU A 184 8.94 8.30 6.36
CA GLU A 184 9.90 9.38 6.57
C GLU A 184 9.79 9.80 8.04
N ALA A 185 10.92 9.74 8.75
CA ALA A 185 10.94 10.07 10.16
C ALA A 185 10.30 11.45 10.37
N PRO A 186 9.57 11.68 11.49
CA PRO A 186 8.99 12.98 11.78
C PRO A 186 10.01 14.10 11.55
N TYR A 187 9.61 15.11 10.78
CA TYR A 187 10.47 16.20 10.30
C TYR A 187 11.35 16.74 11.43
N ASP A 188 12.66 16.55 11.31
CA ASP A 188 13.63 17.09 12.26
C ASP A 188 14.00 18.53 11.83
N PRO A 189 13.65 19.56 12.62
CA PRO A 189 13.99 20.95 12.28
C PRO A 189 15.48 21.22 12.18
N PHE A 190 16.31 20.43 12.88
CA PHE A 190 17.76 20.56 12.85
C PHE A 190 18.44 19.69 11.78
N MET A 191 17.66 19.02 10.92
CA MET A 191 18.14 18.28 9.75
C MET A 191 19.33 17.37 10.06
N GLY A 192 19.30 16.64 11.17
CA GLY A 192 20.37 15.72 11.52
C GLY A 192 21.69 16.38 11.90
N MET A 193 21.70 17.67 12.26
CA MET A 193 22.87 18.23 12.95
C MET A 193 23.10 17.40 14.22
N PRO A 194 24.29 16.81 14.40
CA PRO A 194 24.54 15.98 15.56
C PRO A 194 24.39 16.86 16.79
N ARG A 195 23.49 16.45 17.70
CA ARG A 195 23.35 17.10 19.02
C ARG A 195 24.58 16.86 19.92
N LYS A 196 25.54 16.08 19.43
CA LYS A 196 26.79 15.70 20.07
C LYS A 196 27.95 16.29 19.29
N MET A 197 28.98 16.73 20.01
CA MET A 197 30.21 17.27 19.44
C MET A 197 31.05 16.16 18.80
N ASP A 198 31.65 16.42 17.65
CA ASP A 198 32.42 15.40 16.90
C ASP A 198 33.73 14.99 17.59
N TYR A 199 34.30 15.89 18.40
CA TYR A 199 35.65 15.73 18.94
C TYR A 199 35.73 14.94 20.25
N TYR A 200 34.65 14.90 21.02
CA TYR A 200 34.64 14.24 22.33
C TYR A 200 33.24 13.80 22.76
N ASP A 201 33.18 12.74 23.56
CA ASP A 201 31.96 12.31 24.25
C ASP A 201 32.09 12.59 25.76
N VAL A 202 31.16 13.35 26.32
CA VAL A 202 31.06 13.52 27.78
C VAL A 202 30.55 12.22 28.39
N LYS A 203 31.41 11.54 29.15
CA LYS A 203 31.04 10.32 29.90
C LYS A 203 30.51 10.69 31.27
N ASP A 204 29.51 9.95 31.77
CA ASP A 204 28.97 10.08 33.13
C ASP A 204 30.04 9.99 34.22
N SER A 205 31.14 9.27 33.97
CA SER A 205 32.28 9.16 34.87
C SER A 205 32.99 10.49 35.14
N TYR A 206 32.90 11.46 34.22
CA TYR A 206 33.48 12.80 34.40
C TYR A 206 32.65 13.63 35.38
N ILE A 207 31.33 13.48 35.33
CA ILE A 207 30.37 14.15 36.23
C ILE A 207 30.41 13.52 37.62
N ALA A 208 30.51 12.19 37.71
CA ALA A 208 30.52 11.44 38.98
C ALA A 208 31.69 11.80 39.93
N ARG A 209 32.76 12.43 39.40
CA ARG A 209 33.91 12.85 40.22
C ARG A 209 33.57 14.03 41.14
N ALA A 210 32.52 14.79 40.83
CA ALA A 210 31.94 15.78 41.74
C ALA A 210 31.11 15.06 42.83
N LYS A 211 31.80 14.53 43.84
CA LYS A 211 31.15 13.92 45.01
C LYS A 211 30.50 15.01 45.88
N GLY A 212 29.23 15.30 45.67
CA GLY A 212 28.43 16.16 46.55
C GLY A 212 27.13 16.61 45.91
N LYS A 213 26.12 16.94 46.73
CA LYS A 213 24.99 17.74 46.23
C LYS A 213 25.55 19.10 45.79
N PRO A 214 25.26 19.59 44.57
CA PRO A 214 25.64 20.94 44.20
C PRO A 214 25.05 21.91 45.23
N ALA A 215 25.81 22.93 45.60
CA ALA A 215 25.27 23.97 46.49
C ALA A 215 24.02 24.57 45.84
N GLU A 216 22.98 24.87 46.62
CA GLU A 216 21.72 25.42 46.10
C GLU A 216 21.95 26.72 45.32
N ALA A 217 22.95 27.52 45.73
CA ALA A 217 23.41 28.69 44.99
C ALA A 217 23.96 28.36 43.59
N MET A 218 24.63 27.21 43.43
CA MET A 218 25.17 26.73 42.15
C MET A 218 24.04 26.31 41.21
N LEU A 219 23.01 25.65 41.74
CA LEU A 219 21.83 25.25 40.98
C LEU A 219 20.99 26.48 40.57
N ALA A 220 20.82 27.46 41.47
CA ALA A 220 20.12 28.71 41.18
C ALA A 220 20.85 29.57 40.14
N ALA A 221 22.18 29.49 40.08
CA ALA A 221 22.99 30.12 39.05
C ALA A 221 22.95 29.39 37.68
N GLY A 222 22.30 28.22 37.61
CA GLY A 222 22.22 27.43 36.38
C GLY A 222 23.48 26.61 36.06
N TYR A 223 24.38 26.43 37.02
CA TYR A 223 25.61 25.67 36.81
C TYR A 223 25.32 24.16 36.75
N ASP A 224 25.53 23.56 35.58
CA ASP A 224 25.51 22.11 35.41
C ASP A 224 26.93 21.57 35.18
N PHE A 225 27.28 20.50 35.91
CA PHE A 225 28.60 19.87 35.78
C PHE A 225 28.77 19.17 34.43
N GLY A 226 27.70 18.68 33.80
CA GLY A 226 27.75 18.10 32.46
C GLY A 226 28.14 19.14 31.43
N GLN A 227 27.46 20.29 31.43
CA GLN A 227 27.78 21.42 30.54
C GLN A 227 29.18 22.00 30.79
N TYR A 228 29.61 22.11 32.05
CA TYR A 228 30.97 22.55 32.37
C TYR A 228 32.05 21.62 31.77
N MET A 229 31.85 20.30 31.88
CA MET A 229 32.78 19.34 31.28
C MET A 229 32.73 19.38 29.75
N ASP A 230 31.56 19.62 29.18
CA ASP A 230 31.37 19.83 27.73
C ASP A 230 32.19 21.04 27.26
N GLU A 231 32.02 22.22 27.86
CA GLU A 231 32.78 23.43 27.53
C GLU A 231 34.30 23.26 27.74
N CYS A 232 34.73 22.59 28.82
CA CYS A 232 36.14 22.34 29.07
C CYS A 232 36.77 21.47 27.98
N LEU A 233 36.09 20.40 27.57
CA LEU A 233 36.56 19.49 26.53
C LEU A 233 36.51 20.18 25.17
N LEU A 234 35.46 20.95 24.88
CA LEU A 234 35.37 21.77 23.67
C LEU A 234 36.53 22.74 23.59
N ARG A 235 36.81 23.49 24.65
CA ARG A 235 37.91 24.46 24.67
C ARG A 235 39.27 23.79 24.44
N ALA A 236 39.47 22.63 25.05
CA ALA A 236 40.69 21.85 24.89
C ALA A 236 40.88 21.31 23.46
N PHE A 237 39.84 20.72 22.86
CA PHE A 237 39.92 20.13 21.52
C PHE A 237 39.80 21.16 20.38
N ALA A 238 39.10 22.26 20.60
CA ALA A 238 39.01 23.37 19.65
C ALA A 238 40.30 24.22 19.60
N GLY A 239 41.26 23.99 20.53
CA GLY A 239 42.50 24.77 20.61
C GLY A 239 42.29 26.23 21.06
N LEU A 240 41.15 26.53 21.66
CA LEU A 240 40.80 27.88 22.11
C LEU A 240 41.67 28.31 23.30
N GLY A 241 42.70 29.10 23.00
CA GLY A 241 43.69 29.59 23.98
C GLY A 241 45.06 28.91 23.87
N VAL A 242 45.29 28.05 22.87
CA VAL A 242 46.62 27.54 22.54
C VAL A 242 47.17 28.38 21.39
N PHE A 243 48.00 29.37 21.69
CA PHE A 243 48.68 30.17 20.68
C PHE A 243 50.00 29.51 20.30
N ILE A 244 50.12 29.10 19.03
CA ILE A 244 51.35 28.46 18.50
C ILE A 244 52.56 29.37 18.67
N GLU A 245 52.37 30.69 18.68
CA GLU A 245 53.43 31.68 18.88
C GLU A 245 54.09 31.56 20.27
N ASP A 246 53.30 31.34 21.32
CA ASP A 246 53.80 31.16 22.68
C ASP A 246 54.64 29.87 22.79
N GLU A 247 54.19 28.78 22.14
CA GLU A 247 54.96 27.53 22.08
C GLU A 247 56.24 27.66 21.26
N MET A 248 56.21 28.41 20.14
CA MET A 248 57.39 28.65 19.30
C MET A 248 58.46 29.48 20.04
N ALA A 249 58.04 30.50 20.81
CA ALA A 249 58.93 31.31 21.62
C ALA A 249 59.60 30.48 22.72
N ALA A 250 58.85 29.57 23.35
CA ALA A 250 59.38 28.63 24.34
C ALA A 250 60.35 27.60 23.73
N LYS A 251 60.15 27.18 22.47
CA LYS A 251 61.03 26.19 21.82
C LYS A 251 62.47 26.67 21.63
N ASN A 252 62.67 27.97 21.44
CA ASN A 252 64.01 28.57 21.33
C ASN A 252 64.65 28.86 22.69
N ASN A 253 63.85 28.91 23.77
CA ASN A 253 64.32 29.08 25.13
C ASN A 253 64.20 27.74 25.87
N THR A 254 65.28 26.97 25.94
CA THR A 254 65.36 25.66 26.64
C THR A 254 65.23 25.76 28.18
N ALA A 255 64.21 26.46 28.67
CA ALA A 255 63.76 26.43 30.04
C ALA A 255 62.25 26.14 30.01
N VAL A 256 61.90 24.88 30.26
CA VAL A 256 60.52 24.44 30.49
C VAL A 256 59.91 25.35 31.56
N PRO A 257 58.87 26.16 31.27
CA PRO A 257 58.14 26.84 32.32
C PRO A 257 57.31 25.77 33.04
N VAL A 258 57.67 25.50 34.30
CA VAL A 258 56.82 24.71 35.18
C VAL A 258 55.53 25.50 35.38
N PRO A 259 54.35 24.91 35.08
CA PRO A 259 53.08 25.61 35.26
C PRO A 259 52.82 25.77 36.75
N GLY A 260 52.88 26.99 37.27
CA GLY A 260 52.44 27.23 38.64
C GLY A 260 53.06 28.36 39.45
N THR A 261 53.81 29.32 38.89
CA THR A 261 54.09 30.60 39.58
C THR A 261 54.39 31.71 38.56
N GLY A 262 53.35 32.34 38.01
CA GLY A 262 53.46 33.54 37.16
C GLY A 262 52.43 34.57 37.60
N ALA A 263 52.92 35.66 38.17
CA ALA A 263 52.16 36.70 38.85
C ALA A 263 51.11 37.37 37.96
N THR A 264 49.98 37.72 38.58
CA THR A 264 48.91 38.56 38.06
C THR A 264 49.45 39.91 37.60
N THR A 265 49.71 40.07 36.31
CA THR A 265 49.69 41.40 35.71
C THR A 265 48.29 41.60 35.16
N ALA A 266 47.50 42.36 35.91
CA ALA A 266 46.30 43.01 35.42
C ALA A 266 46.68 43.76 34.14
N VAL A 267 46.16 43.32 33.00
CA VAL A 267 46.16 44.11 31.78
C VAL A 267 44.70 44.32 31.42
N ASP A 268 44.40 45.60 31.31
CA ASP A 268 43.08 46.21 31.33
C ASP A 268 42.17 45.77 30.17
N ASP A 269 40.89 45.70 30.52
CA ASP A 269 39.74 45.78 29.63
C ASP A 269 39.93 46.81 28.53
N VAL A 270 39.91 46.37 27.26
CA VAL A 270 39.58 47.23 26.12
C VAL A 270 38.83 46.41 25.06
N PHE A 271 37.49 46.60 25.06
CA PHE A 271 36.46 46.28 24.06
C PHE A 271 36.17 44.82 23.71
#